data_AF-A0A371YJK9-F1
#
_entry.id   AF-A0A371YJK9-F1
#
_cell.length_a   1.000
_cell.length_b   1.000
_cell.length_c   1.000
_cell.angle_alpha   90.00
_cell.angle_beta   90.00
_cell.angle_gamma   90.00
#
_symmetry.space_group_name_H-M   'P 1'
#
loop_
_entity.id
_entity.type
_entity.pdbx_description
1 polymer ?
#
loop_
_entity_poly.entity_id
_entity_poly.type
_entity_poly.pdbx_seq_one_letter_code
_entity_poly.pdbx_strand_id
1 'polypeptide(L)' 'MPIITVKQTFKIAIENGNKVIEIKKGDQDVSDRIAEVAVNQLKVATFKAKGKQNESVSNVGTGKTTPES' A
#
# COMPACT_ATOMS: atom_id res chain seq x y z
N MET A 1 6.86 4.04 1.70
CA MET A 1 5.84 3.76 2.72
C MET A 1 5.75 2.24 2.90
N PRO A 2 5.57 1.72 4.12
CA PRO A 2 5.42 0.29 4.38
C PRO A 2 4.07 -0.25 3.87
N ILE A 3 4.12 -1.47 3.34
CA ILE A 3 2.92 -2.22 2.97
C ILE A 3 2.57 -3.18 4.11
N ILE A 4 1.34 -3.08 4.60
CA ILE A 4 0.77 -4.01 5.59
C ILE A 4 -0.40 -4.76 4.99
N THR A 5 -0.60 -6.00 5.42
CA THR A 5 -1.81 -6.77 5.13
C THR A 5 -2.74 -6.69 6.33
N VAL A 6 -3.86 -5.98 6.18
CA VAL A 6 -4.86 -5.75 7.23
C VAL A 6 -5.85 -6.90 7.27
N LYS A 7 -5.89 -7.61 8.41
CA LYS A 7 -6.78 -8.77 8.63
C LYS A 7 -8.16 -8.35 9.11
N GLN A 8 -8.25 -7.20 9.80
CA GLN A 8 -9.48 -6.63 10.33
C GLN A 8 -9.52 -5.12 10.11
N THR A 9 -10.66 -4.62 9.59
CA THR A 9 -10.91 -3.18 9.44
C THR A 9 -10.76 -2.48 10.79
N PHE A 10 -10.07 -1.35 10.81
CA PHE A 10 -9.89 -0.55 12.02
C PHE A 10 -9.94 0.94 11.71
N LYS A 11 -10.15 1.76 12.73
CA LYS A 11 -10.13 3.21 12.63
C LYS A 11 -8.91 3.76 13.35
N ILE A 12 -8.29 4.79 12.78
CA ILE A 12 -7.13 5.44 13.38
C ILE A 12 -7.25 6.95 13.26
N ALA A 13 -6.91 7.63 14.34
CA ALA A 13 -6.77 9.07 14.37
C ALA A 13 -5.45 9.49 13.73
N ILE A 14 -5.53 10.37 12.75
CA ILE A 14 -4.40 11.01 12.07
C ILE A 14 -4.47 12.52 12.34
N GLU A 15 -3.49 13.28 11.84
CA GLU A 15 -3.45 14.75 11.97
C GLU A 15 -3.64 15.21 13.44
N ASN A 16 -2.92 14.57 14.37
CA ASN A 16 -2.99 14.84 15.81
C ASN A 16 -4.39 14.71 16.44
N GLY A 17 -5.26 13.86 15.87
CA GLY A 17 -6.62 13.65 16.39
C GLY A 17 -7.69 14.44 15.67
N ASN A 18 -7.32 15.36 14.77
CA ASN A 18 -8.28 16.18 14.04
C ASN A 18 -9.08 15.39 12.99
N LYS A 19 -8.59 14.21 12.60
CA LYS A 19 -9.21 13.39 11.58
C LYS A 19 -9.10 11.92 11.91
N VAL A 20 -10.20 11.19 11.75
CA VAL A 20 -10.25 9.73 11.90
C VAL A 20 -10.51 9.11 10.54
N ILE A 21 -9.68 8.16 10.15
CA ILE A 21 -9.85 7.40 8.91
C ILE A 21 -10.12 5.93 9.23
N GLU A 22 -10.85 5.27 8.32
CA GLU A 22 -11.06 3.83 8.36
C GLU A 22 -10.11 3.14 7.38
N ILE A 23 -9.36 2.17 7.88
CA ILE A 23 -8.45 1.34 7.09
C ILE A 23 -9.14 0.00 6.84
N LYS A 24 -9.38 -0.30 5.56
CA LYS A 24 -10.06 -1.52 5.12
C LYS A 24 -9.15 -2.74 5.17
N LYS A 25 -9.75 -3.93 5.27
CA LYS A 25 -9.05 -5.22 5.09
C LYS A 25 -8.34 -5.28 3.74
N GLY A 26 -7.25 -6.04 3.69
CA GLY A 26 -6.42 -6.22 2.49
C GLY A 26 -5.07 -5.51 2.60
N ASP A 27 -4.35 -5.44 1.47
CA ASP A 27 -3.05 -4.79 1.42
C ASP A 27 -3.21 -3.27 1.36
N GLN A 28 -2.46 -2.57 2.22
CA GLN A 28 -2.51 -1.13 2.36
C GLN A 28 -1.08 -0.58 2.36
N ASP A 29 -0.84 0.45 1.56
CA ASP A 29 0.38 1.26 1.62
C ASP A 29 0.13 2.43 2.57
N VAL A 30 0.81 2.45 3.71
CA VAL A 30 0.52 3.35 4.83
C VAL A 30 1.77 4.00 5.40
N SER A 31 1.64 5.02 6.23
CA SER A 31 2.79 5.61 6.92
C SER A 31 3.34 4.69 8.02
N ASP A 32 4.61 4.91 8.40
CA ASP A 32 5.27 4.11 9.45
C ASP A 32 4.49 4.11 10.77
N ARG A 33 3.91 5.25 11.15
CA ARG A 33 3.04 5.36 12.34
C ARG A 33 1.81 4.46 12.24
N ILE A 34 1.15 4.42 11.08
CA ILE A 34 -0.06 3.58 10.92
C ILE A 34 0.35 2.11 10.93
N ALA A 35 1.45 1.74 10.28
CA ALA A 35 1.96 0.38 10.31
C ALA A 35 2.30 -0.08 11.73
N GLU A 36 3.00 0.75 12.51
CA GLU A 36 3.34 0.49 13.91
C GLU A 36 2.09 0.24 14.75
N VAL A 37 1.09 1.13 14.65
CA VAL A 37 -0.16 0.98 15.40
C VAL A 37 -0.92 -0.27 14.95
N ALA A 38 -1.04 -0.52 13.66
CA ALA A 38 -1.81 -1.65 13.12
C ALA A 38 -1.18 -3.02 13.47
N VAL A 39 0.15 -3.11 13.41
CA VAL A 39 0.90 -4.36 13.62
C VAL A 39 1.19 -4.58 15.10
N ASN A 40 1.79 -3.61 15.79
CA ASN A 40 2.33 -3.83 17.13
C ASN A 40 1.33 -3.51 18.25
N GLN A 41 0.50 -2.48 18.07
CA GLN A 41 -0.45 -2.06 19.12
C GLN A 41 -1.79 -2.80 19.00
N LEU A 42 -2.43 -2.70 17.83
CA LEU A 42 -3.75 -3.28 17.59
C LEU A 42 -3.69 -4.75 17.17
N LYS A 43 -2.55 -5.20 16.63
CA LYS A 43 -2.35 -6.58 16.14
C LYS A 43 -3.38 -7.02 15.09
N VAL A 44 -3.90 -6.06 14.32
CA VAL A 44 -4.91 -6.27 13.26
C VAL A 44 -4.29 -6.40 11.87
N ALA A 45 -2.98 -6.20 11.75
CA ALA A 45 -2.25 -6.28 10.48
C ALA A 45 -0.89 -6.96 10.66
N THR A 46 -0.26 -7.31 9.54
CA THR A 46 1.11 -7.82 9.48
C THR A 46 1.89 -7.10 8.39
N PHE A 47 3.19 -6.84 8.60
CA PHE A 47 4.04 -6.34 7.52
C PHE A 47 4.06 -7.33 6.36
N LYS A 48 3.84 -6.82 5.14
CA LYS A 48 4.06 -7.61 3.94
C LYS A 48 5.56 -7.61 3.68
N ALA A 49 6.16 -8.80 3.57
CA ALA A 49 7.57 -8.91 3.18
C ALA A 49 7.76 -8.13 1.86
N LYS A 50 8.86 -7.37 1.74
CA LYS A 50 9.32 -6.84 0.44
C LYS A 50 9.73 -8.03 -0.43
N GLY A 51 8.76 -8.81 -0.92
CA GLY A 51 8.94 -9.55 -2.14
C GLY A 51 9.25 -8.52 -3.21
N LYS A 52 10.31 -8.75 -3.99
CA LYS A 52 10.74 -7.90 -5.10
C LYS A 52 9.50 -7.29 -5.74
N GLN A 53 9.36 -5.97 -5.68
CA GLN A 53 8.35 -5.28 -6.47
C GLN A 53 8.59 -5.76 -7.89
N ASN A 54 7.74 -6.66 -8.37
CA ASN A 54 7.59 -6.85 -9.78
C ASN A 54 6.90 -5.56 -10.19
N GLU A 55 7.72 -4.53 -10.45
CA GLU A 55 7.32 -3.39 -11.24
C GLU A 55 6.57 -4.00 -12.40
N SER A 56 5.25 -3.79 -12.44
CA SER A 56 4.50 -4.12 -13.63
C SER A 56 5.12 -3.26 -14.72
N VAL A 57 6.00 -3.90 -15.49
CA VAL A 57 6.31 -3.56 -16.86
C VAL A 57 4.98 -3.16 -17.51
N SER A 58 4.78 -1.85 -17.64
CA SER A 58 3.85 -1.32 -18.62
C SER A 58 4.46 -1.65 -19.97
N ASN A 59 4.19 -2.85 -20.46
CA ASN A 59 4.32 -3.18 -21.87
C ASN A 59 3.33 -2.29 -22.63
N VAL A 60 3.73 -1.06 -22.96
CA VAL A 60 3.19 -0.34 -24.10
C VAL A 60 4.09 -0.70 -25.28
N GLY A 61 3.87 -1.90 -25.81
CA GLY A 61 4.26 -2.20 -27.17
C GLY A 61 3.30 -1.49 -28.11
N THR A 62 3.81 -0.55 -28.90
CA THR A 62 3.49 -0.45 -30.33
C THR A 62 4.66 0.24 -31.01
N GLY A 63 5.61 -0.58 -31.45
CA GLY A 63 6.40 -0.19 -32.61
C GLY A 63 5.46 -0.10 -33.80
N LYS A 64 5.45 1.05 -34.47
CA LYS A 64 5.60 1.08 -35.92
C LYS A 64 6.15 2.45 -36.31
N THR A 65 7.46 2.52 -36.46
CA THR A 65 8.10 3.46 -37.37
C THR A 65 7.60 3.14 -38.77
N THR A 66 6.94 4.09 -39.42
CA THR A 66 6.80 4.08 -40.88
C THR A 66 7.93 4.94 -41.43
N PRO A 67 8.94 4.33 -42.08
CA PRO A 67 9.65 5.01 -43.15
C PRO A 67 9.38 4.29 -44.49
N GLU A 68 9.49 5.07 -45.57
CA GLU A 68 9.56 4.68 -46.99
C GLU A 68 8.21 4.34 -47.67
N SER A 69 7.87 4.87 -48.86
CA SER A 69 8.62 5.58 -49.91
C SER A 69 7.76 6.67 -50.57
#